data_AF-A0A2E6UZJ4-F1
#
_entry.id   AF-A0A2E6UZJ4-F1
#
_cell.length_a   1.000
_cell.length_b   1.000
_cell.length_c   1.000
_cell.angle_alpha   90.00
_cell.angle_beta   90.00
_cell.angle_gamma   90.00
#
_symmetry.space_group_name_H-M   'P 1'
#
loop_
_entity.id
_entity.type
_entity.pdbx_description
1 polymer ?
#
loop_
_entity_poly.entity_id
_entity_poly.type
_entity_poly.pdbx_seq_one_letter_code
_entity_poly.pdbx_strand_id
1 'polypeptide(L)'
;MQKFLSLFLNPELPLSFANGAFSGAKEIVKKHLINFKTFRIPRIIAAAKVSILLLMPVTANSHSPLISSNPQDGEIFHEAPTEIVMVFKSAAKLIKVNLTKLSVEQSKSLLGGLFGTDSGEQVFLDTTFLMKIKVRHVIPLPQLRKGDYSLVWRAMGEDGHVIKGELNFKILDG
;
A
#
# COMPACT_ATOMS: atom_id res chain seq x y z
N MET A 1 -42.14 18.27 -33.43
CA MET A 1 -42.29 19.70 -33.10
C MET A 1 -41.01 20.39 -33.61
N GLN A 2 -41.02 21.26 -34.62
CA GLN A 2 -41.68 22.59 -34.71
C GLN A 2 -41.27 23.47 -33.50
N LYS A 3 -40.82 24.74 -33.61
CA LYS A 3 -40.61 25.71 -34.71
C LYS A 3 -39.60 26.80 -34.17
N PHE A 4 -39.08 27.82 -34.86
CA PHE A 4 -39.41 28.44 -36.16
C PHE A 4 -38.19 29.15 -36.84
N LEU A 5 -38.42 30.30 -37.51
CA LEU A 5 -37.52 31.26 -38.19
C LEU A 5 -36.38 31.87 -37.32
N SER A 6 -35.20 32.32 -37.78
CA SER A 6 -34.61 32.73 -39.09
C SER A 6 -34.67 34.22 -39.49
N LEU A 7 -33.52 34.69 -40.01
CA LEU A 7 -33.30 35.74 -41.02
C LEU A 7 -33.23 37.24 -40.60
N PHE A 8 -32.64 37.99 -41.54
CA PHE A 8 -32.37 39.43 -41.61
C PHE A 8 -31.23 39.97 -40.73
N LEU A 9 -30.35 40.88 -41.15
CA LEU A 9 -29.73 41.32 -42.42
C LEU A 9 -28.98 42.63 -42.04
N ASN A 10 -27.72 42.80 -42.46
CA ASN A 10 -27.09 44.14 -42.61
C ASN A 10 -27.77 44.89 -43.79
N PRO A 11 -27.54 46.20 -44.06
CA PRO A 11 -26.62 47.22 -43.50
C PRO A 11 -27.39 48.46 -42.95
N GLU A 12 -26.86 49.65 -42.59
CA GLU A 12 -26.13 50.75 -43.29
C GLU A 12 -25.65 51.79 -42.23
N LEU A 13 -24.41 52.31 -42.20
CA LEU A 13 -23.87 53.52 -42.89
C LEU A 13 -24.52 54.89 -42.50
N PRO A 14 -23.85 56.07 -42.61
CA PRO A 14 -22.42 56.34 -42.43
C PRO A 14 -22.05 57.72 -41.78
N LEU A 15 -20.74 57.95 -41.59
CA LEU A 15 -19.96 59.20 -41.79
C LEU A 15 -20.42 60.56 -41.20
N SER A 16 -19.50 61.19 -40.46
CA SER A 16 -19.14 62.59 -40.74
C SER A 16 -17.64 62.85 -40.48
N PHE A 17 -17.04 63.54 -41.46
CA PHE A 17 -15.76 64.26 -41.60
C PHE A 17 -14.94 64.61 -40.32
N ALA A 18 -13.61 64.83 -40.37
CA ALA A 18 -12.86 65.45 -41.46
C ALA A 18 -11.34 65.15 -41.50
N ASN A 19 -10.81 65.17 -42.72
CA ASN A 19 -9.56 65.80 -43.20
C ASN A 19 -8.24 65.61 -42.42
N GLY A 20 -7.23 65.06 -43.10
CA GLY A 20 -5.84 65.00 -42.62
C GLY A 20 -4.87 65.93 -43.36
N ALA A 21 -3.61 65.93 -42.91
CA ALA A 21 -2.38 66.32 -43.61
C ALA A 21 -1.22 65.53 -42.95
N PHE A 22 -0.38 64.78 -43.68
CA PHE A 22 0.88 65.23 -44.31
C PHE A 22 1.94 65.74 -43.29
N SER A 23 3.24 65.42 -43.34
CA SER A 23 4.08 64.37 -43.98
C SER A 23 5.52 64.56 -43.46
N GLY A 24 6.43 63.59 -43.64
CA GLY A 24 7.87 63.71 -43.33
C GLY A 24 8.27 62.99 -42.03
N ALA A 25 8.81 61.78 -42.08
CA ALA A 25 10.19 61.43 -42.46
C ALA A 25 11.25 61.87 -41.43
N LYS A 26 11.84 60.88 -40.72
CA LYS A 26 13.27 60.73 -40.37
C LYS A 26 13.50 59.57 -39.37
N GLU A 27 14.70 58.98 -39.42
CA GLU A 27 15.35 58.06 -38.46
C GLU A 27 14.53 56.85 -37.95
N ILE A 28 14.81 55.57 -38.25
CA ILE A 28 16.08 54.86 -38.55
C ILE A 28 17.24 55.18 -37.60
N VAL A 29 16.99 55.23 -36.28
CA VAL A 29 18.08 55.03 -35.29
C VAL A 29 17.68 54.05 -34.18
N LYS A 30 18.19 52.81 -34.31
CA LYS A 30 18.77 52.03 -33.22
C LYS A 30 17.92 51.79 -31.96
N LYS A 31 16.94 50.88 -32.05
CA LYS A 31 16.48 50.10 -30.86
C LYS A 31 17.04 48.69 -30.87
N HIS A 32 18.37 48.64 -30.75
CA HIS A 32 19.15 47.45 -30.48
C HIS A 32 18.79 46.87 -29.09
N LEU A 33 19.06 45.58 -28.90
CA LEU A 33 18.94 44.81 -27.64
C LEU A 33 17.52 44.45 -27.17
N ILE A 34 17.22 43.15 -27.32
CA ILE A 34 16.16 42.44 -26.63
C ILE A 34 16.45 42.53 -25.11
N ASN A 35 15.60 43.25 -24.38
CA ASN A 35 15.70 43.34 -22.93
C ASN A 35 15.24 42.02 -22.28
N PHE A 36 16.16 41.08 -22.07
CA PHE A 36 15.96 39.92 -21.19
C PHE A 36 15.89 40.36 -19.72
N LYS A 37 14.82 41.06 -19.34
CA LYS A 37 14.54 41.42 -17.95
C LYS A 37 14.09 40.19 -17.16
N THR A 38 15.08 39.49 -16.61
CA THR A 38 15.00 38.68 -15.39
C THR A 38 13.78 37.75 -15.28
N PHE A 39 13.90 36.54 -15.83
CA PHE A 39 12.98 35.44 -15.50
C PHE A 39 13.19 35.02 -14.04
N ARG A 40 12.37 35.57 -13.12
CA ARG A 40 12.48 35.29 -11.67
C ARG A 40 11.90 33.90 -11.39
N ILE A 41 12.75 32.93 -11.04
CA ILE A 41 12.36 31.53 -10.73
C ILE A 41 12.28 31.17 -9.21
N PRO A 42 11.99 32.07 -8.24
CA PRO A 42 12.10 31.70 -6.82
C PRO A 42 10.95 30.80 -6.30
N ARG A 43 9.81 30.68 -7.01
CA ARG A 43 8.63 29.95 -6.49
C ARG A 43 8.58 28.46 -6.85
N ILE A 44 9.12 28.05 -8.00
CA ILE A 44 9.03 26.65 -8.47
C ILE A 44 9.95 25.73 -7.65
N ILE A 45 11.16 26.20 -7.31
CA ILE A 45 12.14 25.44 -6.52
C ILE A 45 11.62 25.15 -5.10
N ALA A 46 10.86 26.08 -4.51
CA ALA A 46 10.27 25.89 -3.19
C ALA A 46 9.18 24.81 -3.19
N ALA A 47 8.30 24.79 -4.20
CA ALA A 47 7.27 23.76 -4.36
C ALA A 47 7.88 22.37 -4.59
N ALA A 48 8.94 22.27 -5.41
CA ALA A 48 9.62 21.02 -5.68
C ALA A 48 10.20 20.36 -4.42
N LYS A 49 10.76 21.14 -3.49
CA LYS A 49 11.31 20.62 -2.22
C LYS A 49 10.24 20.06 -1.28
N VAL A 50 9.05 20.65 -1.24
CA VAL A 50 7.92 20.12 -0.45
C VAL A 50 7.37 18.84 -1.11
N SER A 51 7.28 18.82 -2.44
CA SER A 51 6.77 17.67 -3.20
C SER A 51 7.65 16.43 -3.08
N ILE A 52 8.97 16.59 -2.94
CA ILE A 52 9.90 15.45 -2.81
C ILE A 52 9.75 14.71 -1.46
N LEU A 53 9.29 15.41 -0.41
CA LEU A 53 9.18 14.85 0.94
C LEU A 53 7.97 13.91 1.10
N LEU A 54 6.95 14.06 0.25
CA LEU A 54 5.73 13.24 0.24
C LEU A 54 5.91 11.86 -0.42
N LEU A 55 7.07 11.61 -1.05
CA LEU A 55 7.37 10.35 -1.76
C LEU A 55 8.05 9.29 -0.87
N MET A 56 8.33 9.60 0.40
CA MET A 56 8.88 8.62 1.33
C MET A 56 7.76 7.72 1.87
N PRO A 57 7.78 6.40 1.61
CA PRO A 57 6.84 5.49 2.23
C PRO A 57 7.13 5.44 3.73
N VAL A 58 6.23 6.01 4.54
CA VAL A 58 6.25 5.81 5.99
C VAL A 58 5.90 4.34 6.23
N THR A 59 6.90 3.54 6.59
CA THR A 59 6.68 2.17 7.04
C THR A 59 5.94 2.21 8.37
N ALA A 60 4.61 2.09 8.30
CA ALA A 60 3.74 1.98 9.46
C ALA A 60 4.02 0.64 10.15
N ASN A 61 5.05 0.62 11.01
CA ASN A 61 5.37 -0.50 11.87
C ASN A 61 4.31 -0.59 12.96
N SER A 62 3.14 -1.14 12.60
CA SER A 62 2.04 -1.43 13.51
C SER A 62 2.50 -2.51 14.48
N HIS A 63 3.12 -2.08 15.58
CA HIS A 63 3.58 -2.91 16.68
C HIS A 63 2.54 -3.99 17.00
N SER A 64 2.83 -5.23 16.58
CA SER A 64 1.89 -6.33 16.71
C SER A 64 1.53 -6.52 18.18
N PRO A 65 0.25 -6.74 18.53
CA PRO A 65 -0.11 -7.15 19.88
C PRO A 65 0.45 -8.52 20.27
N LEU A 66 0.97 -9.31 19.31
CA LEU A 66 1.82 -10.47 19.58
C LEU A 66 3.26 -10.00 19.87
N ILE A 67 3.75 -10.25 21.09
CA ILE A 67 5.13 -9.95 21.51
C ILE A 67 6.10 -10.95 20.90
N SER A 68 5.78 -12.24 20.97
CA SER A 68 6.66 -13.31 20.50
C SER A 68 5.88 -14.59 20.18
N SER A 69 6.51 -15.45 19.38
CA SER A 69 6.10 -16.82 19.13
C SER A 69 7.27 -17.78 19.20
N ASN A 70 6.98 -19.06 19.41
CA ASN A 70 7.89 -20.18 19.23
C ASN A 70 7.10 -21.30 18.53
N PRO A 71 7.35 -21.66 17.26
CA PRO A 71 8.37 -21.10 16.36
C PRO A 71 8.33 -19.58 16.16
N GLN A 72 9.49 -18.99 15.93
CA GLN A 72 9.63 -17.65 15.34
C GLN A 72 9.30 -17.70 13.85
N ASP A 73 8.90 -16.57 13.26
CA ASP A 73 8.64 -16.48 11.82
C ASP A 73 9.96 -16.69 11.03
N GLY A 74 9.94 -17.61 10.08
CA GLY A 74 11.10 -18.05 9.31
C GLY A 74 12.01 -19.08 10.02
N GLU A 75 11.66 -19.56 11.21
CA GLU A 75 12.52 -20.49 11.97
C GLU A 75 12.67 -21.86 11.27
N ILE A 76 13.86 -22.46 11.39
CA ILE A 76 14.23 -23.72 10.74
C ILE A 76 14.63 -24.73 11.80
N PHE A 77 13.97 -25.89 11.79
CA PHE A 77 14.21 -26.98 12.73
C PHE A 77 14.77 -28.22 12.04
N HIS A 78 15.63 -28.96 12.76
CA HIS A 78 16.01 -30.33 12.41
C HIS A 78 15.05 -31.38 13.00
N GLU A 79 14.39 -31.07 14.12
CA GLU A 79 13.40 -31.92 14.77
C GLU A 79 12.05 -31.21 14.85
N ALA A 80 10.95 -31.92 14.59
CA ALA A 80 9.63 -31.31 14.56
C ALA A 80 9.19 -30.76 15.94
N PRO A 81 8.76 -29.49 16.05
CA PRO A 81 8.25 -28.94 17.30
C PRO A 81 6.93 -29.63 17.71
N THR A 82 6.75 -29.83 19.01
CA THR A 82 5.55 -30.46 19.60
C THR A 82 4.45 -29.46 19.97
N GLU A 83 4.77 -28.18 20.06
CA GLU A 83 3.82 -27.11 20.34
C GLU A 83 4.19 -25.80 19.63
N ILE A 84 3.19 -24.94 19.39
CA ILE A 84 3.39 -23.52 19.07
C ILE A 84 2.97 -22.70 20.29
N VAL A 85 3.87 -21.84 20.75
CA VAL A 85 3.63 -20.88 21.83
C VAL A 85 3.44 -19.51 21.22
N MET A 86 2.43 -18.78 21.68
CA MET A 86 2.19 -17.38 21.30
C MET A 86 2.02 -16.53 22.56
N VAL A 87 2.74 -15.41 22.66
CA VAL A 87 2.70 -14.49 23.78
C VAL A 87 2.21 -13.13 23.30
N PHE A 88 1.05 -12.69 23.80
CA PHE A 88 0.45 -11.39 23.51
C PHE A 88 0.85 -10.35 24.55
N LYS A 89 0.69 -9.06 24.22
CA LYS A 89 0.99 -7.92 25.11
C LYS A 89 -0.02 -7.77 26.25
N SER A 90 -1.27 -8.08 25.97
CA SER A 90 -2.39 -8.14 26.92
C SER A 90 -3.09 -9.49 26.73
N ALA A 91 -4.15 -9.79 27.50
CA ALA A 91 -4.85 -11.05 27.28
C ALA A 91 -5.59 -11.01 25.93
N ALA A 92 -5.55 -12.12 25.21
CA ALA A 92 -6.22 -12.27 23.92
C ALA A 92 -7.01 -13.57 23.88
N LYS A 93 -8.18 -13.52 23.25
CA LYS A 93 -8.99 -14.69 22.90
C LYS A 93 -8.52 -15.24 21.56
N LEU A 94 -7.98 -16.45 21.54
CA LEU A 94 -7.57 -17.09 20.28
C LEU A 94 -8.81 -17.67 19.58
N ILE A 95 -9.19 -17.10 18.43
CA ILE A 95 -10.46 -17.40 17.74
C ILE A 95 -10.29 -18.48 16.68
N LYS A 96 -9.20 -18.41 15.90
CA LYS A 96 -8.92 -19.33 14.81
C LYS A 96 -7.41 -19.54 14.67
N VAL A 97 -7.03 -20.77 14.39
CA VAL A 97 -5.68 -21.16 13.99
C VAL A 97 -5.82 -22.19 12.86
N ASN A 98 -5.15 -21.95 11.74
CA ASN A 98 -5.03 -22.90 10.64
C ASN A 98 -3.52 -23.17 10.45
N LEU A 99 -3.12 -24.44 10.49
CA LEU A 99 -1.78 -24.87 10.07
C LEU A 99 -1.89 -25.52 8.70
N THR A 100 -1.03 -25.10 7.77
CA THR A 100 -0.99 -25.61 6.40
C THR A 100 0.44 -25.99 6.05
N LYS A 101 0.64 -27.18 5.50
CA LYS A 101 1.90 -27.59 4.90
C LYS A 101 1.98 -27.08 3.46
N LEU A 102 3.01 -26.32 3.13
CA LEU A 102 3.20 -25.70 1.83
C LEU A 102 3.80 -26.70 0.82
N SER A 103 3.39 -26.59 -0.45
CA SER A 103 3.93 -27.42 -1.53
C SER A 103 5.25 -26.85 -2.07
N VAL A 104 6.18 -27.74 -2.43
CA VAL A 104 7.58 -27.40 -2.77
C VAL A 104 7.68 -26.42 -3.96
N GLU A 105 6.74 -26.48 -4.92
CA GLU A 105 6.73 -25.59 -6.09
C GLU A 105 6.59 -24.10 -5.75
N GLN A 106 6.06 -23.75 -4.57
CA GLN A 106 5.66 -22.38 -4.24
C GLN A 106 6.71 -21.59 -3.44
N SER A 107 7.69 -22.27 -2.85
CA SER A 107 8.76 -21.66 -2.04
C SER A 107 9.63 -20.60 -2.76
N LYS A 108 9.54 -20.51 -4.10
CA LYS A 108 10.24 -19.51 -4.93
C LYS A 108 9.37 -18.35 -5.39
N SER A 109 8.06 -18.37 -5.16
CA SER A 109 7.15 -17.38 -5.74
C SER A 109 6.89 -16.22 -4.78
N LEU A 110 7.78 -15.22 -4.80
CA LEU A 110 7.55 -13.89 -4.20
C LEU A 110 6.32 -13.15 -4.78
N LEU A 111 5.66 -13.74 -5.78
CA LEU A 111 4.43 -13.27 -6.42
C LEU A 111 3.17 -14.03 -5.97
N GLY A 112 3.31 -15.12 -5.21
CA GLY A 112 2.17 -15.96 -4.77
C GLY A 112 1.16 -15.23 -3.89
N GLY A 113 1.60 -14.23 -3.10
CA GLY A 113 0.73 -13.40 -2.27
C GLY A 113 -0.23 -12.48 -3.04
N LEU A 114 -0.12 -12.37 -4.37
CA LEU A 114 -1.02 -11.56 -5.20
C LEU A 114 -2.21 -12.34 -5.76
N PHE A 115 -2.14 -13.68 -5.78
CA PHE A 115 -3.19 -14.56 -6.30
C PHE A 115 -3.39 -15.74 -5.35
N GLY A 116 -4.23 -15.53 -4.33
CA GLY A 116 -4.47 -16.50 -3.26
C GLY A 116 -5.11 -17.80 -3.77
N THR A 117 -4.28 -18.81 -4.02
CA THR A 117 -4.69 -20.21 -4.11
C THR A 117 -4.08 -20.96 -2.91
N ASP A 118 -4.93 -21.33 -1.95
CA ASP A 118 -4.55 -22.02 -0.71
C ASP A 118 -4.16 -23.49 -0.99
N SER A 119 -3.16 -23.75 -1.84
CA SER A 119 -2.88 -25.09 -2.40
C SER A 119 -1.97 -25.97 -1.52
N GLY A 120 -1.91 -25.69 -0.21
CA GLY A 120 -1.19 -26.51 0.77
C GLY A 120 -2.08 -27.58 1.41
N GLU A 121 -1.45 -28.59 2.00
CA GLU A 121 -2.15 -29.64 2.76
C GLU A 121 -2.51 -29.09 4.15
N GLN A 122 -3.80 -28.98 4.47
CA GLN A 122 -4.24 -28.52 5.79
C GLN A 122 -3.91 -29.58 6.86
N VAL A 123 -3.16 -29.18 7.89
CA VAL A 123 -2.90 -30.02 9.06
C VAL A 123 -4.05 -29.85 10.05
N PHE A 124 -4.66 -30.96 10.45
CA PHE A 124 -5.67 -30.94 11.50
C PHE A 124 -5.01 -30.64 12.86
N LEU A 125 -5.52 -29.63 13.54
CA LEU A 125 -5.17 -29.31 14.92
C LEU A 125 -6.37 -29.59 15.83
N ASP A 126 -6.09 -29.98 17.07
CA ASP A 126 -7.09 -29.94 18.13
C ASP A 126 -7.64 -28.50 18.30
N THR A 127 -8.84 -28.35 18.87
CA THR A 127 -9.47 -27.03 19.06
C THR A 127 -9.59 -26.61 20.53
N THR A 128 -9.16 -27.43 21.49
CA THR A 128 -9.34 -27.14 22.93
C THR A 128 -8.59 -25.90 23.41
N PHE A 129 -7.58 -25.41 22.68
CA PHE A 129 -6.88 -24.15 23.00
C PHE A 129 -7.66 -22.89 22.57
N LEU A 130 -8.63 -23.02 21.64
CA LEU A 130 -9.42 -21.88 21.15
C LEU A 130 -10.38 -21.33 22.20
N MET A 131 -10.86 -20.12 21.96
CA MET A 131 -11.84 -19.35 22.76
C MET A 131 -11.45 -19.02 24.21
N LYS A 132 -10.31 -19.54 24.69
CA LYS A 132 -9.70 -19.18 25.97
C LYS A 132 -9.10 -17.77 25.89
N ILE A 133 -9.25 -16.97 26.94
CA ILE A 133 -8.65 -15.64 27.06
C ILE A 133 -7.37 -15.78 27.89
N LYS A 134 -6.20 -15.57 27.27
CA LYS A 134 -4.88 -15.69 27.92
C LYS A 134 -3.85 -14.76 27.30
N VAL A 135 -2.82 -14.42 28.06
CA VAL A 135 -1.61 -13.73 27.57
C VAL A 135 -0.71 -14.71 26.81
N ARG A 136 -0.47 -15.91 27.37
CA ARG A 136 0.28 -17.02 26.73
C ARG A 136 -0.69 -18.11 26.26
N HIS A 137 -0.63 -18.42 24.97
CA HIS A 137 -1.31 -19.55 24.34
C HIS A 137 -0.31 -20.66 24.01
N VAL A 138 -0.79 -21.90 24.08
CA VAL A 138 -0.05 -23.10 23.68
C VAL A 138 -0.97 -23.88 22.76
N ILE A 139 -0.48 -24.18 21.57
CA ILE A 139 -1.14 -24.95 20.52
C ILE A 139 -0.38 -26.27 20.41
N PRO A 140 -0.92 -27.40 20.89
CA PRO A 140 -0.32 -28.70 20.66
C PRO A 140 -0.27 -29.01 19.16
N LEU A 141 0.87 -29.51 18.68
CA LEU A 141 1.04 -29.97 17.31
C LEU A 141 0.94 -31.50 17.22
N PRO A 142 0.34 -32.05 16.15
CA PRO A 142 0.53 -33.45 15.80
C PRO A 142 1.98 -33.68 15.34
N GLN A 143 2.39 -34.94 15.15
CA GLN A 143 3.69 -35.25 14.56
C GLN A 143 3.79 -34.68 13.13
N LEU A 144 4.57 -33.60 12.98
CA LEU A 144 4.86 -33.00 11.70
C LEU A 144 5.99 -33.77 11.00
N ARG A 145 5.95 -33.80 9.66
CA ARG A 145 7.03 -34.34 8.82
C ARG A 145 7.83 -33.17 8.25
N LYS A 146 8.98 -33.46 7.63
CA LYS A 146 9.73 -32.46 6.86
C LYS A 146 8.86 -31.65 5.89
N GLY A 147 9.20 -30.38 5.72
CA GLY A 147 8.54 -29.46 4.81
C GLY A 147 8.42 -28.06 5.37
N ASP A 148 7.83 -27.19 4.55
CA ASP A 148 7.48 -25.82 4.89
C ASP A 148 6.06 -25.74 5.44
N TYR A 149 5.84 -24.90 6.46
CA TYR A 149 4.58 -24.75 7.17
C TYR A 149 4.23 -23.28 7.34
N SER A 150 2.96 -22.92 7.09
CA SER A 150 2.38 -21.61 7.43
C SER A 150 1.24 -21.79 8.44
N LEU A 151 1.27 -20.98 9.49
CA LEU A 151 0.26 -20.91 10.54
C LEU A 151 -0.47 -19.56 10.48
N VAL A 152 -1.67 -19.55 9.90
CA VAL A 152 -2.53 -18.36 9.86
C VAL A 152 -3.43 -18.35 11.09
N TRP A 153 -3.35 -17.29 11.89
CA TRP A 153 -4.06 -17.16 13.16
C TRP A 153 -4.90 -15.88 13.26
N ARG A 154 -5.90 -15.93 14.15
CA ARG A 154 -6.77 -14.81 14.49
C ARG A 154 -7.09 -14.81 15.97
N ALA A 155 -6.88 -13.69 16.63
CA ALA A 155 -7.22 -13.45 18.01
C ALA A 155 -8.12 -12.21 18.15
N MET A 156 -8.66 -11.99 19.35
CA MET A 156 -9.39 -10.79 19.74
C MET A 156 -8.83 -10.29 21.07
N GLY A 157 -8.43 -9.02 21.13
CA GLY A 157 -7.97 -8.38 22.36
C GLY A 157 -9.10 -8.18 23.37
N GLU A 158 -8.74 -7.83 24.61
CA GLU A 158 -9.71 -7.42 25.65
C GLU A 158 -10.54 -6.19 25.25
N ASP A 159 -10.01 -5.36 24.35
CA ASP A 159 -10.68 -4.21 23.73
C ASP A 159 -11.65 -4.57 22.59
N GLY A 160 -11.77 -5.86 22.26
CA GLY A 160 -12.61 -6.36 21.18
C GLY A 160 -11.99 -6.25 19.78
N HIS A 161 -10.81 -5.67 19.61
CA HIS A 161 -10.17 -5.59 18.30
C HIS A 161 -9.70 -6.96 17.83
N VAL A 162 -10.02 -7.29 16.57
CA VAL A 162 -9.60 -8.54 15.93
C VAL A 162 -8.19 -8.40 15.38
N ILE A 163 -7.27 -9.18 15.92
CA ILE A 163 -5.87 -9.24 15.56
C ILE A 163 -5.67 -10.46 14.65
N LYS A 164 -4.84 -10.34 13.63
CA LYS A 164 -4.50 -11.42 12.69
C LYS A 164 -2.99 -11.47 12.55
N GLY A 165 -2.48 -12.64 12.20
CA GLY A 165 -1.10 -12.79 11.77
C GLY A 165 -0.86 -14.13 11.11
N GLU A 166 0.37 -14.30 10.68
CA GLU A 166 0.90 -15.49 10.04
C GLU A 166 2.26 -15.80 10.66
N LEU A 167 2.62 -17.07 10.74
CA LEU A 167 3.93 -17.54 11.21
C LEU A 167 4.36 -18.69 10.30
N ASN A 168 5.51 -18.54 9.66
CA ASN A 168 6.09 -19.54 8.78
C ASN A 168 7.25 -20.25 9.47
N PHE A 169 7.41 -21.56 9.27
CA PHE A 169 8.57 -22.30 9.74
C PHE A 169 8.87 -23.51 8.84
N LYS A 170 10.11 -23.99 8.89
CA LYS A 170 10.58 -25.12 8.06
C LYS A 170 11.10 -26.24 8.95
N ILE A 171 10.75 -27.48 8.61
CA ILE A 171 11.32 -28.69 9.21
C ILE A 171 12.17 -29.38 8.15
N LEU A 172 13.46 -29.53 8.43
CA LEU A 172 14.42 -30.27 7.59
C LEU A 172 14.30 -31.79 7.85
N ASP A 173 14.96 -32.60 7.03
CA ASP A 173 15.34 -33.95 7.48
C ASP A 173 16.42 -33.82 8.56
N GLY A 174 16.33 -34.66 9.59
CA GLY A 174 17.40 -34.94 10.57
C GLY A 174 18.22 -36.16 10.15
#